data_AF-A0A4Y2W912-F1
#
_entry.id   AF-A0A4Y2W912-F1
#
_cell.length_a   1.000
_cell.length_b   1.000
_cell.length_c   1.000
_cell.angle_alpha   90.00
_cell.angle_beta   90.00
_cell.angle_gamma   90.00
#
_symmetry.space_group_name_H-M   'P 1'
#
loop_
_entity.id
_entity.type
_entity.pdbx_description
1 polymer ?
#
loop_
_entity_poly.entity_id
_entity_poly.type
_entity_poly.pdbx_seq_one_letter_code
_entity_poly.pdbx_strand_id
1 'polypeptide(L)'
;GKHVRDYQMKRLRDHLLKAYLGRNRKWIVLFPEGGFLSKRLETSIKYATKNNFPILEHVTLPRIGAMELILNTLGPHANLKDTIDEDVSLLREVIENISDLLEFISKYHSETDEEINEKKPQGTEKTTLD
;
A
#
# COMPACT_ATOMS: atom_id res chain seq x y z
N GLY A 1 -1.44 -7.46 -22.63
CA GLY A 1 -0.54 -8.44 -21.98
C GLY A 1 -0.29 -8.10 -20.52
N LYS A 2 0.51 -7.05 -20.24
CA LYS A 2 0.94 -6.67 -18.88
C LYS A 2 -0.21 -6.24 -17.95
N HIS A 3 -1.09 -5.37 -18.43
CA HIS A 3 -2.24 -4.88 -17.64
C HIS A 3 -3.19 -6.01 -17.18
N VAL A 4 -3.38 -7.03 -18.02
CA VAL A 4 -4.18 -8.21 -17.68
C VAL A 4 -3.49 -9.03 -16.59
N ARG A 5 -2.16 -9.18 -16.65
CA ARG A 5 -1.41 -9.90 -15.63
C ARG A 5 -1.54 -9.22 -14.27
N ASP A 6 -1.34 -7.91 -14.21
CA ASP A 6 -1.36 -7.17 -12.95
C ASP A 6 -2.78 -7.16 -12.33
N TYR A 7 -3.81 -7.04 -13.17
CA TYR A 7 -5.22 -7.23 -12.76
C TYR A 7 -5.49 -8.63 -12.19
N GLN A 8 -5.01 -9.69 -12.87
CA GLN A 8 -5.20 -11.07 -12.41
C GLN A 8 -4.48 -11.34 -11.09
N MET A 9 -3.30 -10.73 -10.88
CA MET A 9 -2.58 -10.81 -9.61
C MET A 9 -3.37 -10.13 -8.49
N LYS A 10 -3.87 -8.91 -8.70
CA LYS A 10 -4.72 -8.23 -7.71
C LYS A 10 -5.96 -9.07 -7.37
N ARG A 11 -6.64 -9.60 -8.39
CA ARG A 11 -7.82 -10.47 -8.21
C ARG A 11 -7.50 -11.75 -7.42
N LEU A 12 -6.34 -12.38 -7.68
CA LEU A 12 -5.90 -13.56 -6.94
C LEU A 12 -5.66 -13.21 -5.47
N ARG A 13 -4.96 -12.11 -5.17
CA ARG A 13 -4.73 -11.62 -3.80
C ARG A 13 -6.05 -11.43 -3.06
N ASP A 14 -6.98 -10.68 -3.67
CA ASP A 14 -8.29 -10.39 -3.07
C ASP A 14 -9.07 -11.68 -2.78
N HIS A 15 -9.01 -12.66 -3.67
CA HIS A 15 -9.66 -13.95 -3.48
C HIS A 15 -8.99 -14.76 -2.34
N LEU A 16 -7.67 -14.73 -2.23
CA LEU A 16 -6.97 -15.40 -1.13
C LEU A 16 -7.38 -14.81 0.23
N LEU A 17 -7.44 -13.48 0.34
CA LEU A 17 -7.82 -12.80 1.58
C LEU A 17 -9.31 -12.98 1.92
N LYS A 18 -10.20 -12.70 0.97
CA LYS A 18 -11.65 -12.68 1.24
C LYS A 18 -12.28 -14.07 1.24
N ALA A 19 -11.90 -14.91 0.27
CA ALA A 19 -12.62 -16.16 0.00
C ALA A 19 -11.92 -17.40 0.55
N TYR A 20 -10.59 -17.45 0.52
CA TYR A 20 -9.81 -18.57 1.03
C TYR A 20 -9.64 -18.49 2.56
N LEU A 21 -9.06 -17.40 3.08
CA LEU A 21 -8.91 -17.17 4.52
C LEU A 21 -10.26 -16.98 5.20
N GLY A 22 -11.14 -16.17 4.63
CA GLY A 22 -12.48 -15.92 5.19
C GLY A 22 -13.37 -17.17 5.32
N ARG A 23 -13.04 -18.27 4.61
CA ARG A 23 -13.73 -19.57 4.73
C ARG A 23 -12.88 -20.66 5.39
N ASN A 24 -11.74 -20.30 5.98
CA ASN A 24 -10.83 -21.20 6.68
C ASN A 24 -10.43 -22.45 5.85
N ARG A 25 -10.25 -22.27 4.53
CA ARG A 25 -9.80 -23.36 3.64
C ARG A 25 -8.35 -23.73 3.99
N LYS A 26 -8.03 -25.03 3.91
CA LYS A 26 -6.73 -25.56 4.35
C LYS A 26 -5.77 -25.89 3.21
N TRP A 27 -6.29 -26.08 2.00
CA TRP A 27 -5.51 -26.62 0.88
C TRP A 27 -5.62 -25.73 -0.36
N ILE A 28 -4.48 -25.50 -1.00
CA ILE A 28 -4.36 -24.87 -2.31
C ILE A 28 -3.67 -25.87 -3.24
N VAL A 29 -4.26 -26.10 -4.41
CA VAL A 29 -3.63 -26.85 -5.48
C VAL A 29 -3.14 -25.85 -6.52
N LEU A 30 -1.83 -25.82 -6.73
CA LEU A 30 -1.19 -24.93 -7.69
C LEU A 30 -0.48 -25.77 -8.75
N PHE A 31 -0.75 -25.45 -10.01
CA PHE A 31 0.01 -25.99 -11.13
C PHE A 31 1.08 -24.97 -11.51
N PRO A 32 2.38 -25.23 -11.23
CA PRO A 32 3.44 -24.27 -11.53
C PRO A 32 3.57 -24.02 -13.04
N GLU A 33 3.26 -25.00 -13.88
CA GLU A 33 3.10 -24.87 -15.34
C GLU A 33 1.97 -23.89 -15.74
N GLY A 34 1.05 -23.65 -14.79
CA GLY A 34 -0.21 -22.94 -14.93
C GLY A 34 -1.36 -23.83 -15.41
N GLY A 35 -1.22 -24.48 -16.56
CA GLY A 35 -2.28 -25.30 -17.15
C GLY A 35 -1.73 -26.50 -17.92
N PHE A 36 -2.54 -27.13 -18.76
CA PHE A 36 -2.14 -28.32 -19.51
C PHE A 36 -0.84 -28.13 -20.31
N LEU A 37 0.08 -29.10 -20.18
CA LEU A 37 1.37 -29.15 -20.86
C LEU A 37 1.23 -28.90 -22.37
N SER A 38 0.25 -29.53 -23.03
CA SER A 38 -0.01 -29.37 -24.46
C SER A 38 -0.21 -27.93 -24.90
N LYS A 39 -0.78 -27.08 -24.04
CA LYS A 39 -1.01 -25.66 -24.31
C LYS A 39 0.20 -24.78 -23.99
N ARG A 40 1.23 -25.32 -23.34
CA ARG A 40 2.36 -24.57 -22.78
C ARG A 40 3.70 -24.98 -23.37
N LEU A 41 3.84 -26.21 -23.86
CA LEU A 41 5.08 -26.79 -24.34
C LEU A 41 5.76 -25.90 -25.40
N GLU A 42 5.04 -25.56 -26.47
CA GLU A 42 5.59 -24.73 -27.57
C GLU A 42 6.11 -23.37 -27.07
N THR A 43 5.34 -22.71 -26.21
CA THR A 43 5.74 -21.40 -25.64
C THR A 43 6.92 -21.54 -24.68
N SER A 44 6.95 -22.62 -23.89
CA SER A 44 8.04 -22.93 -22.97
C SER A 44 9.34 -23.17 -23.72
N ILE A 45 9.31 -23.94 -24.80
CA ILE A 45 10.47 -24.21 -25.66
C ILE A 45 10.98 -22.91 -26.27
N LYS A 46 10.09 -22.10 -26.88
CA LYS A 46 10.46 -20.78 -27.44
C LYS A 46 11.13 -19.88 -26.40
N TYR A 47 10.59 -19.84 -25.19
CA TYR A 47 11.16 -19.05 -24.09
C TYR A 47 12.50 -19.64 -23.63
N ALA A 48 12.63 -20.95 -23.52
CA ALA A 48 13.85 -21.62 -23.10
C ALA A 48 14.99 -21.37 -24.10
N THR A 49 14.74 -21.56 -25.40
CA THR A 49 15.71 -21.28 -26.46
C THR A 49 16.14 -19.81 -26.46
N LYS A 50 15.21 -18.87 -26.28
CA LYS A 50 15.54 -17.43 -26.25
C LYS A 50 16.42 -17.05 -25.05
N ASN A 51 16.23 -17.68 -23.90
CA ASN A 51 16.93 -17.35 -22.65
C ASN A 51 18.04 -18.35 -22.31
N ASN A 52 18.38 -19.24 -23.24
CA ASN A 52 19.42 -20.25 -23.08
C ASN A 52 19.19 -21.20 -21.89
N PHE A 53 17.93 -21.56 -21.64
CA PHE A 53 17.51 -22.55 -20.66
C PHE A 53 17.38 -23.96 -21.26
N PRO A 54 17.44 -25.03 -20.45
CA PRO A 54 17.23 -26.38 -20.92
C PRO A 54 15.84 -26.55 -21.55
N ILE A 55 15.79 -27.27 -22.67
CA ILE A 55 14.53 -27.66 -23.31
C ILE A 55 13.98 -28.86 -22.54
N LEU A 56 12.73 -28.74 -22.10
CA LEU A 56 12.03 -29.75 -21.33
C LEU A 56 10.88 -30.31 -22.19
N GLU A 57 10.83 -31.63 -22.35
CA GLU A 57 9.87 -32.31 -23.25
C GLU A 57 8.60 -32.76 -22.52
N HIS A 58 8.72 -33.16 -21.26
CA HIS A 58 7.63 -33.72 -20.45
C HIS A 58 7.08 -32.73 -19.41
N VAL A 59 7.70 -31.55 -19.29
CA VAL A 59 7.33 -30.49 -18.35
C VAL A 59 7.58 -29.13 -18.98
N THR A 60 7.06 -28.05 -18.41
CA THR A 60 7.37 -26.69 -18.83
C THR A 60 8.15 -25.94 -17.76
N LEU A 61 8.69 -24.78 -18.13
CA LEU A 61 9.28 -23.90 -17.15
C LEU A 61 8.20 -23.33 -16.22
N PRO A 62 8.41 -23.34 -14.89
CA PRO A 62 7.41 -22.92 -13.94
C PRO A 62 7.09 -21.42 -14.06
N ARG A 63 5.81 -21.09 -13.93
CA ARG A 63 5.29 -19.73 -13.87
C ARG A 63 5.29 -19.25 -12.42
N ILE A 64 6.29 -18.44 -12.09
CA ILE A 64 6.53 -17.96 -10.73
C ILE A 64 5.47 -16.98 -10.18
N GLY A 65 4.81 -16.17 -11.02
CA GLY A 65 4.02 -15.03 -10.52
C GLY A 65 2.88 -15.37 -9.54
N ALA A 66 2.06 -16.40 -9.84
CA ALA A 66 0.97 -16.77 -8.93
C ALA A 66 1.50 -17.43 -7.64
N MET A 67 2.58 -18.21 -7.75
CA MET A 67 3.22 -18.88 -6.62
C MET A 67 3.81 -17.85 -5.65
N GLU A 68 4.57 -16.89 -6.18
CA GLU A 68 5.15 -15.78 -5.42
C GLU A 68 4.06 -14.99 -4.70
N LEU A 69 2.97 -14.65 -5.40
CA LEU A 69 1.86 -13.94 -4.77
C LEU A 69 1.22 -14.74 -3.63
N ILE A 70 1.01 -16.04 -3.81
CA ILE A 70 0.45 -16.91 -2.75
C ILE A 70 1.39 -16.93 -1.54
N LEU A 71 2.70 -17.13 -1.76
CA LEU A 71 3.69 -17.14 -0.67
C LEU A 71 3.78 -15.79 0.04
N ASN A 72 3.72 -14.69 -0.69
CA ASN A 72 3.74 -13.34 -0.11
C ASN A 72 2.44 -12.97 0.61
N THR A 73 1.32 -13.62 0.29
CA THR A 73 0.01 -13.33 0.90
C THR A 73 -0.32 -14.27 2.06
N LEU A 74 0.08 -15.55 1.98
CA LEU A 74 -0.30 -16.60 2.93
C LEU A 74 0.88 -17.27 3.61
N GLY A 75 2.11 -17.03 3.16
CA GLY A 75 3.30 -17.65 3.72
C GLY A 75 3.58 -17.18 5.16
N PRO A 76 4.51 -17.82 5.86
CA PRO A 76 4.93 -17.42 7.21
C PRO A 76 5.44 -15.98 7.29
N HIS A 77 5.93 -15.46 6.16
CA HIS A 77 6.40 -14.10 5.98
C HIS A 77 5.41 -13.25 5.17
N ALA A 78 4.12 -13.64 5.15
CA ALA A 78 3.07 -12.89 4.47
C ALA A 78 3.18 -11.41 4.85
N ASN A 79 3.36 -10.56 3.83
CA ASN A 79 4.04 -9.28 3.90
C ASN A 79 3.76 -8.43 5.16
N LEU A 80 4.70 -8.49 6.11
CA LEU A 80 4.88 -7.47 7.15
C LEU A 80 5.16 -6.10 6.49
N LYS A 81 5.80 -6.07 5.31
CA LYS A 81 6.16 -4.83 4.60
C LYS A 81 4.96 -4.09 4.00
N ASP A 82 4.03 -4.79 3.35
CA ASP A 82 2.88 -4.15 2.72
C ASP A 82 1.92 -3.59 3.80
N THR A 83 1.76 -4.31 4.92
CA THR A 83 1.00 -3.83 6.08
C THR A 83 1.69 -2.64 6.75
N ILE A 84 3.00 -2.71 6.97
CA ILE A 84 3.78 -1.58 7.49
C ILE A 84 3.68 -0.36 6.55
N ASP A 85 3.77 -0.52 5.23
CA ASP A 85 3.72 0.62 4.30
C ASP A 85 2.33 1.27 4.24
N GLU A 86 1.24 0.49 4.34
CA GLU A 86 -0.13 1.00 4.48
C GLU A 86 -0.33 1.71 5.83
N ASP A 87 0.12 1.09 6.93
CA ASP A 87 0.04 1.67 8.28
C ASP A 87 0.90 2.94 8.40
N VAL A 88 2.10 2.96 7.81
CA VAL A 88 2.99 4.13 7.77
C VAL A 88 2.39 5.25 6.91
N SER A 89 1.69 4.92 5.83
CA SER A 89 0.98 5.93 5.02
C SER A 89 -0.18 6.56 5.79
N LEU A 90 -0.99 5.75 6.48
CA LEU A 90 -2.05 6.21 7.37
C LEU A 90 -1.52 7.10 8.50
N LEU A 91 -0.42 6.68 9.14
CA LEU A 91 0.21 7.47 10.20
C LEU A 91 0.76 8.80 9.69
N ARG A 92 1.34 8.84 8.47
CA ARG A 92 1.79 10.09 7.85
C ARG A 92 0.65 11.06 7.61
N GLU A 93 -0.46 10.58 7.06
CA GLU A 93 -1.65 11.41 6.84
C GLU A 93 -2.21 11.97 8.15
N VAL A 94 -2.25 11.16 9.22
CA VAL A 94 -2.67 11.63 10.55
C VAL A 94 -1.72 12.71 11.09
N ILE A 95 -0.41 12.53 10.95
CA ILE A 95 0.59 13.51 11.40
C ILE A 95 0.46 14.83 10.64
N GLU A 96 0.28 14.78 9.32
CA GLU A 96 0.06 15.98 8.49
C GLU A 96 -1.17 16.75 8.96
N ASN A 97 -2.30 16.08 9.17
CA ASN A 97 -3.52 16.72 9.66
C ASN A 97 -3.36 17.36 11.05
N ILE A 98 -2.57 16.75 11.96
CA ILE A 98 -2.28 17.34 13.27
C ILE A 98 -1.38 18.57 13.12
N SER A 99 -0.39 18.53 12.23
CA SER A 99 0.48 19.67 11.96
C SER A 99 -0.31 20.87 11.47
N ASP A 100 -1.21 20.67 10.52
CA ASP A 100 -2.07 21.73 9.97
C ASP A 100 -2.97 22.35 11.05
N LEU A 101 -3.51 21.53 11.96
CA LEU A 101 -4.33 22.01 13.06
C LEU A 101 -3.51 22.83 14.08
N LEU A 102 -2.29 22.40 14.39
CA LEU A 102 -1.41 23.13 15.30
C LEU A 102 -0.99 24.47 14.71
N GLU A 103 -0.71 24.51 13.40
CA GLU A 103 -0.40 25.74 12.69
C GLU A 103 -1.60 26.70 12.73
N PHE A 104 -2.82 26.19 12.54
CA PHE A 104 -4.05 26.95 12.67
C PHE A 104 -4.25 27.52 14.08
N ILE A 105 -4.08 26.71 15.13
CA ILE A 105 -4.21 27.16 16.53
C ILE A 105 -3.15 28.22 16.87
N SER A 106 -1.91 28.02 16.42
CA SER A 106 -0.82 28.99 16.63
C SER A 106 -1.14 30.32 15.95
N LYS A 107 -1.68 30.28 14.72
CA LYS A 107 -2.10 31.47 13.99
C LYS A 107 -3.23 32.22 14.70
N TYR A 108 -4.24 31.49 15.18
CA TYR A 108 -5.37 32.07 15.90
C TYR A 108 -4.95 32.75 17.22
N HIS A 109 -3.96 32.17 17.93
CA HIS A 109 -3.39 32.78 19.12
C HIS A 109 -2.58 34.04 18.83
N SER A 110 -1.81 34.09 17.73
CA SER A 110 -1.12 35.32 17.33
C SER A 110 -2.07 36.45 16.90
N GLU A 111 -3.19 36.14 16.24
CA GLU A 111 -4.20 37.13 15.84
C GLU A 111 -4.99 37.68 17.04
N THR A 112 -5.22 36.86 18.08
CA THR A 112 -5.93 37.29 19.29
C THR A 112 -5.06 38.15 20.23
N ASP A 113 -3.74 37.96 20.24
CA ASP A 113 -2.82 38.81 21.00
C ASP A 113 -2.67 40.22 20.36
N GLU A 114 -2.82 40.35 19.04
CA GLU A 114 -2.84 41.66 18.35
C GLU A 114 -4.13 42.44 18.64
N GLU A 115 -5.31 41.79 18.64
CA GLU A 115 -6.59 42.45 18.95
C GLU A 115 -6.71 42.93 20.42
N ILE A 116 -6.03 42.28 21.37
CA ILE A 116 -6.06 42.66 22.78
C ILE A 116 -5.14 43.87 23.06
N ASN A 117 -4.05 44.03 22.30
CA ASN A 117 -3.07 45.10 22.53
C ASN A 117 -3.48 46.46 21.92
N GLU A 118 -4.40 46.48 20.95
CA GLU A 118 -4.96 47.73 20.39
C GLU A 118 -6.04 48.38 21.28
N LYS A 119 -6.55 47.71 22.33
CA LYS A 119 -7.63 48.23 23.20
C LYS A 119 -7.18 48.72 24.58
N LYS A 120 -5.97 49.30 24.71
CA LYS A 120 -5.57 50.01 25.94
C LYS A 120 -5.97 51.50 25.87
N PRO A 121 -6.91 51.98 26.70
CA PRO A 121 -7.30 53.40 26.70
C PRO A 121 -6.18 54.28 27.25
N GLN A 122 -5.87 55.38 26.54
CA GLN A 122 -4.99 56.44 27.04
C GLN A 122 -5.61 57.07 28.30
N GLY A 123 -4.84 57.04 29.39
CA GLY A 123 -5.22 57.64 30.67
C GLY A 123 -5.42 59.14 30.55
N THR A 124 -6.53 59.62 31.11
CA THR A 124 -6.87 61.02 31.29
C THR A 124 -5.96 61.63 32.37
N GLU A 125 -5.14 62.61 32.00
CA GLU A 125 -4.41 63.44 32.96
C GLU A 125 -5.38 64.22 33.84
N LYS A 126 -5.13 64.16 35.15
CA LYS A 126 -5.92 64.80 36.19
C LYS A 126 -5.62 66.30 36.27
N THR A 127 -6.70 67.04 36.44
CA THR A 127 -6.81 68.44 36.86
C THR A 127 -5.94 68.77 38.08
N THR A 128 -5.10 69.81 37.98
CA THR A 128 -4.60 70.56 39.13
C THR A 128 -5.44 71.84 39.28
N LEU A 129 -6.02 72.01 40.47
CA LEU A 129 -6.66 73.23 40.92
C LEU A 129 -5.62 74.33 41.15
N ASP A 130 -5.97 75.55 40.78
CA ASP A 130 -5.78 76.78 41.55
C ASP A 130 -6.87 77.80 41.16
#